data_AF-A0A525CS32-F1
#
_entry.id   AF-A0A525CS32-F1
#
_cell.length_a   1.000
_cell.length_b   1.000
_cell.length_c   1.000
_cell.angle_alpha   90.00
_cell.angle_beta   90.00
_cell.angle_gamma   90.00
#
_symmetry.space_group_name_H-M   'P 1'
#
loop_
_entity.id
_entity.type
_entity.pdbx_description
1 polymer ?
#
loop_
_entity_poly.entity_id
_entity_poly.type
_entity_poly.pdbx_seq_one_letter_code
_entity_poly.pdbx_strand_id
1 'polypeptide(L)'
;MRPKLWCLLPFWLLVSFLFHTQAYGDFSAIRIATATHNSVLRPMSQGVYDLFSDKSFFCFMQENSNPYVAMCDHSNGLHTWGTPQRVHTQASASKYNYPTMDMLPDRRLVMTYASPFDEALGFAVSNAPADASAWTVSNVDIGRVRHVEYPRIKVDRRGCIYLFYIHKPDSNAAHKRWYYYVKSEDSGTTWSDPVLCLQRELDDPYG
;
A
#
# COMPACT_ATOMS: atom_id res chain seq x y z
N MET A 1 -83.21 -12.31 38.80
CA MET A 1 -82.14 -11.32 38.54
C MET A 1 -80.80 -12.05 38.44
N ARG A 2 -79.97 -11.72 37.45
CA ARG A 2 -78.52 -11.98 37.30
C ARG A 2 -77.94 -10.66 36.75
N PRO A 3 -76.71 -10.19 37.04
CA PRO A 3 -75.42 -10.88 36.83
C PRO A 3 -74.54 -10.81 38.11
N LYS A 4 -73.20 -10.94 38.18
CA LYS A 4 -72.08 -10.99 37.21
C LYS A 4 -71.04 -12.07 37.59
N LEU A 5 -70.22 -12.47 36.61
CA LEU A 5 -68.90 -13.06 36.82
C LEU A 5 -67.87 -11.94 37.13
N TRP A 6 -66.79 -12.29 37.83
CA TRP A 6 -65.51 -11.58 37.73
C TRP A 6 -64.45 -12.56 37.22
N CYS A 7 -63.88 -12.29 36.04
CA CYS A 7 -62.79 -13.07 35.48
C CYS A 7 -61.43 -12.50 35.88
N LEU A 8 -60.48 -13.39 36.14
CA LEU A 8 -59.07 -13.06 36.31
C LEU A 8 -58.45 -12.67 34.95
N LEU A 9 -57.56 -11.68 34.96
CA LEU A 9 -56.68 -11.34 33.83
C LEU A 9 -55.22 -11.57 34.26
N PRO A 10 -54.43 -12.39 33.54
CA PRO A 10 -53.00 -12.49 33.77
C PRO A 10 -52.24 -11.36 33.05
N PHE A 11 -51.27 -10.79 33.75
CA PHE A 11 -50.27 -9.88 33.18
C PHE A 11 -49.40 -10.63 32.17
N TRP A 12 -49.29 -10.11 30.94
CA TRP A 12 -48.28 -10.56 29.97
C TRP A 12 -47.21 -9.47 29.81
N LEU A 13 -45.98 -9.79 30.21
CA LEU A 13 -44.81 -8.96 29.93
C LEU A 13 -44.37 -9.21 28.47
N LEU A 14 -44.40 -8.19 27.61
CA LEU A 14 -43.72 -8.26 26.31
C LEU A 14 -42.24 -7.89 26.49
N VAL A 15 -41.35 -8.86 26.25
CA VAL A 15 -39.92 -8.61 26.08
C VAL A 15 -39.63 -8.51 24.58
N SER A 16 -39.44 -7.28 24.10
CA SER A 16 -39.08 -7.03 22.69
C SER A 16 -37.60 -7.35 22.44
N PHE A 17 -37.32 -8.51 21.84
CA PHE A 17 -36.00 -8.80 21.29
C PHE A 17 -35.79 -7.99 20.00
N LEU A 18 -34.97 -6.94 20.10
CA LEU A 18 -34.42 -6.25 18.92
C LEU A 18 -33.35 -7.14 18.27
N PHE A 19 -33.77 -7.91 17.27
CA PHE A 19 -32.84 -8.63 16.40
C PHE A 19 -32.00 -7.63 15.60
N HIS A 20 -30.73 -7.45 15.98
CA HIS A 20 -29.75 -6.85 15.09
C HIS A 20 -29.45 -7.83 13.95
N THR A 21 -30.20 -7.74 12.86
CA THR A 21 -29.83 -8.36 11.59
C THR A 21 -28.63 -7.61 11.05
N GLN A 22 -27.42 -8.07 11.38
CA GLN A 22 -26.21 -7.61 10.73
C GLN A 22 -26.29 -8.04 9.26
N ALA A 23 -26.64 -7.09 8.38
CA ALA A 23 -26.66 -7.34 6.95
C ALA A 23 -25.24 -7.70 6.51
N TYR A 24 -25.05 -8.94 6.04
CA TYR A 24 -23.88 -9.27 5.24
C TYR A 24 -23.95 -8.43 3.98
N GLY A 25 -23.07 -7.44 3.86
CA GLY A 25 -22.98 -6.62 2.66
C GLY A 25 -22.55 -7.49 1.48
N ASP A 26 -23.30 -7.44 0.38
CA ASP A 26 -22.91 -8.10 -0.85
C ASP A 26 -21.59 -7.52 -1.37
N PHE A 27 -20.57 -8.37 -1.52
CA PHE A 27 -19.30 -7.96 -2.09
C PHE A 27 -19.40 -7.86 -3.61
N SER A 28 -19.39 -6.63 -4.14
CA SER A 28 -19.24 -6.37 -5.57
C SER A 28 -17.75 -6.21 -5.94
N ALA A 29 -17.31 -6.88 -7.00
CA ALA A 29 -15.97 -6.74 -7.55
C ALA A 29 -16.00 -5.89 -8.82
N ILE A 30 -15.25 -4.78 -8.84
CA ILE A 30 -15.11 -3.88 -9.99
C ILE A 30 -13.67 -3.96 -10.51
N ARG A 31 -13.49 -4.19 -11.81
CA ARG A 31 -12.17 -4.15 -12.46
C ARG A 31 -11.80 -2.71 -12.81
N ILE A 32 -10.96 -2.10 -11.97
CA ILE A 32 -10.49 -0.72 -12.12
C ILE A 32 -9.38 -0.56 -13.19
N ALA A 33 -8.63 -1.63 -13.46
CA ALA A 33 -7.59 -1.68 -14.49
C ALA A 33 -7.30 -3.15 -14.85
N THR A 34 -6.64 -3.35 -15.99
CA THR A 34 -6.01 -4.64 -16.34
C THR A 34 -4.50 -4.45 -16.26
N ALA A 35 -3.86 -5.05 -15.24
CA ALA A 35 -2.42 -5.11 -15.20
C ALA A 35 -1.90 -5.97 -16.37
N THR A 36 -1.06 -5.40 -17.22
CA THR A 36 -0.50 -6.08 -18.40
C THR A 36 0.80 -6.82 -18.09
N HIS A 37 1.32 -6.70 -16.86
CA HIS A 37 2.56 -7.30 -16.40
C HIS A 37 2.35 -8.08 -15.10
N ASN A 38 2.86 -9.32 -15.07
CA ASN A 38 2.84 -10.14 -13.87
C ASN A 38 3.80 -9.58 -12.82
N SER A 39 3.37 -9.58 -11.56
CA SER A 39 4.18 -9.20 -10.42
C SER A 39 4.48 -10.40 -9.52
N VAL A 40 5.66 -10.42 -8.89
CA VAL A 40 5.92 -11.30 -7.73
C VAL A 40 5.63 -10.62 -6.39
N LEU A 41 4.98 -9.45 -6.42
CA LEU A 41 4.51 -8.71 -5.26
C LEU A 41 3.66 -9.60 -4.35
N ARG A 42 4.10 -9.74 -3.10
CA ARG A 42 3.25 -10.27 -2.02
C ARG A 42 2.26 -9.18 -1.58
N PRO A 43 0.96 -9.50 -1.37
CA PRO A 43 -0.12 -8.51 -1.23
C PRO A 43 -0.04 -7.75 0.09
N MET A 44 0.78 -6.69 0.13
CA MET A 44 0.97 -5.80 1.29
C MET A 44 1.29 -4.37 0.83
N SER A 45 0.74 -3.37 1.53
CA SER A 45 1.00 -1.92 1.31
C SER A 45 0.82 -1.45 -0.14
N GLN A 46 -0.29 -1.84 -0.76
CA GLN A 46 -0.68 -1.39 -2.11
C GLN A 46 -1.59 -0.15 -2.11
N GLY A 47 -1.99 0.40 -0.97
CA GLY A 47 -2.86 1.56 -0.96
C GLY A 47 -2.99 2.25 0.38
N VAL A 48 -3.51 3.47 0.33
CA VAL A 48 -3.75 4.37 1.47
C VAL A 48 -5.12 5.04 1.34
N TYR A 49 -5.69 5.47 2.46
CA TYR A 49 -6.93 6.24 2.51
C TYR A 49 -6.66 7.59 3.18
N ASP A 50 -7.04 8.68 2.52
CA ASP A 50 -7.03 10.02 3.10
C ASP A 50 -8.43 10.40 3.58
N LEU A 51 -8.60 10.39 4.90
CA LEU A 51 -9.83 10.81 5.57
C LEU A 51 -10.23 12.26 5.29
N PHE A 52 -9.28 13.15 4.94
CA PHE A 52 -9.58 14.57 4.73
C PHE A 52 -10.12 14.90 3.34
N SER A 53 -9.80 14.09 2.33
CA SER A 53 -10.42 14.19 0.99
C SER A 53 -11.47 13.12 0.73
N ASP A 54 -11.62 12.15 1.64
CA ASP A 54 -12.43 10.95 1.49
C ASP A 54 -12.04 10.15 0.22
N LYS A 55 -10.74 9.86 0.08
CA LYS A 55 -10.17 9.19 -1.11
C LYS A 55 -9.30 8.00 -0.75
N SER A 56 -9.46 6.91 -1.48
CA SER A 56 -8.52 5.78 -1.47
C SER A 56 -7.62 5.80 -2.70
N PHE A 57 -6.33 5.54 -2.50
CA PHE A 57 -5.32 5.47 -3.56
C PHE A 57 -4.72 4.06 -3.58
N PHE A 58 -4.59 3.46 -4.76
CA PHE A 58 -4.07 2.10 -4.95
C PHE A 58 -2.95 2.08 -5.99
N CYS A 59 -1.77 1.60 -5.62
CA CYS A 59 -0.62 1.48 -6.51
C CYS A 59 -0.44 0.08 -7.10
N PHE A 60 -0.10 0.00 -8.37
CA PHE A 60 0.08 -1.25 -9.12
C PHE A 60 0.98 -1.06 -10.34
N MET A 61 1.30 -2.14 -11.07
CA MET A 61 2.02 -2.05 -12.35
C MET A 61 1.08 -2.18 -13.54
N GLN A 62 1.35 -1.42 -14.61
CA GLN A 62 0.77 -1.66 -15.94
C GLN A 62 1.88 -2.00 -16.97
N GLU A 63 1.83 -1.43 -18.17
CA GLU A 63 2.75 -1.70 -19.26
C GLU A 63 4.20 -1.39 -18.91
N ASN A 64 5.14 -2.14 -19.49
CA ASN A 64 6.57 -2.11 -19.19
C ASN A 64 6.91 -2.18 -17.68
N SER A 65 6.04 -2.75 -16.85
CA SER A 65 6.17 -2.72 -15.38
C SER A 65 6.21 -1.29 -14.79
N ASN A 66 5.65 -0.30 -15.48
CA ASN A 66 5.54 1.07 -15.00
C ASN A 66 4.68 1.13 -13.73
N PRO A 67 5.08 1.90 -12.70
CA PRO A 67 4.25 2.14 -11.52
C PRO A 67 3.09 3.09 -11.85
N TYR A 68 1.89 2.74 -11.38
CA TYR A 68 0.64 3.47 -11.55
C TYR A 68 -0.07 3.67 -10.21
N VAL A 69 -0.94 4.69 -10.12
CA VAL A 69 -1.92 4.88 -9.06
C VAL A 69 -3.33 5.00 -9.64
N ALA A 70 -4.28 4.23 -9.09
CA ALA A 70 -5.71 4.47 -9.25
C ALA A 70 -6.25 5.18 -8.00
N MET A 71 -7.22 6.06 -8.18
CA MET A 71 -7.89 6.80 -7.10
C MET A 71 -9.39 6.46 -7.13
N CYS A 72 -9.95 6.16 -5.96
CA CYS A 72 -11.39 6.15 -5.70
C CYS A 72 -11.74 7.36 -4.83
N ASP A 73 -12.67 8.18 -5.30
CA ASP A 73 -13.32 9.22 -4.53
C ASP A 73 -14.57 8.64 -3.87
N HIS A 74 -14.67 8.73 -2.54
CA HIS A 74 -15.77 8.18 -1.74
C HIS A 74 -16.83 9.23 -1.38
N SER A 75 -16.64 10.48 -1.81
CA SER A 75 -17.47 11.60 -1.38
C SER A 75 -18.96 11.39 -1.68
N ASN A 76 -19.79 11.88 -0.77
CA ASN A 76 -21.26 11.73 -0.81
C ASN A 76 -21.74 10.25 -0.76
N GLY A 77 -20.88 9.31 -0.36
CA GLY A 77 -21.21 7.88 -0.30
C GLY A 77 -21.21 7.17 -1.65
N LEU A 78 -20.69 7.81 -2.71
CA LEU A 78 -20.50 7.22 -4.02
C LEU A 78 -19.05 6.75 -4.16
N HIS A 79 -18.78 5.75 -5.01
CA HIS A 79 -17.42 5.23 -5.22
C HIS A 79 -16.97 5.49 -6.65
N THR A 80 -16.44 6.69 -6.88
CA THR A 80 -16.09 7.18 -8.22
C THR A 80 -14.62 6.91 -8.50
N TRP A 81 -14.34 6.05 -9.48
CA TRP A 81 -12.96 5.74 -9.88
C TRP A 81 -12.47 6.70 -10.96
N GLY A 82 -11.31 7.32 -10.71
CA GLY A 82 -10.59 8.10 -11.71
C GLY A 82 -9.75 7.24 -12.65
N THR A 83 -9.35 7.80 -13.80
CA THR A 83 -8.39 7.17 -14.70
C THR A 83 -7.06 6.92 -13.97
N PRO A 84 -6.48 5.71 -14.02
CA PRO A 84 -5.17 5.44 -13.43
C PRO A 84 -4.06 6.33 -13.99
N GLN A 85 -3.25 6.91 -13.11
CA GLN A 85 -2.15 7.81 -13.44
C GLN A 85 -0.82 7.06 -13.40
N ARG A 86 0.05 7.28 -14.40
CA ARG A 86 1.42 6.73 -14.41
C ARG A 86 2.31 7.61 -13.54
N VAL A 87 3.05 7.00 -12.61
CA VAL A 87 3.99 7.70 -11.72
C VAL A 87 5.36 7.87 -12.38
N HIS A 88 5.83 6.84 -13.08
CA HIS A 88 7.13 6.84 -13.74
C HIS A 88 7.13 5.91 -14.97
N THR A 89 8.04 6.15 -15.92
CA THR A 89 8.27 5.25 -17.05
C THR A 89 9.59 4.52 -16.84
N GLN A 90 9.50 3.22 -16.56
CA GLN A 90 10.64 2.32 -16.43
C GLN A 90 11.37 2.19 -17.76
N ALA A 91 12.70 2.07 -17.72
CA ALA A 91 13.50 1.75 -18.91
C ALA A 91 13.17 0.35 -19.47
N SER A 92 12.62 -0.54 -18.65
CA SER A 92 12.40 -1.96 -18.98
C SER A 92 11.44 -2.67 -18.03
N ALA A 93 10.74 -3.67 -18.54
CA ALA A 93 9.84 -4.53 -17.78
C ALA A 93 10.58 -5.46 -16.81
N SER A 94 10.03 -5.61 -15.60
CA SER A 94 10.42 -6.65 -14.64
C SER A 94 9.33 -6.88 -13.60
N LYS A 95 9.08 -8.15 -13.31
CA LYS A 95 8.14 -8.61 -12.27
C LYS A 95 8.52 -8.19 -10.84
N TYR A 96 9.73 -7.64 -10.64
CA TYR A 96 10.26 -7.17 -9.36
C TYR A 96 10.08 -5.65 -9.14
N ASN A 97 9.69 -4.88 -10.16
CA ASN A 97 9.59 -3.40 -10.12
C ASN A 97 8.32 -2.87 -9.44
N TYR A 98 7.66 -3.68 -8.62
CA TYR A 98 6.33 -3.32 -8.14
C TYR A 98 6.37 -2.13 -7.18
N PRO A 99 5.40 -1.22 -7.28
CA PRO A 99 5.33 -0.10 -6.35
C PRO A 99 4.84 -0.55 -4.96
N THR A 100 5.26 0.20 -3.95
CA THR A 100 4.51 0.35 -2.69
C THR A 100 4.33 1.83 -2.39
N MET A 101 3.24 2.15 -1.69
CA MET A 101 2.82 3.53 -1.43
C MET A 101 2.46 3.73 0.04
N ASP A 102 2.74 4.92 0.54
CA ASP A 102 2.26 5.43 1.82
C ASP A 102 1.93 6.94 1.70
N MET A 103 1.55 7.60 2.79
CA MET A 103 1.16 9.02 2.79
C MET A 103 1.91 9.83 3.84
N LEU A 104 2.38 11.02 3.46
CA LEU A 104 2.99 12.01 4.36
C LEU A 104 1.94 12.72 5.23
N PRO A 105 2.32 13.31 6.39
CA PRO A 105 1.40 14.08 7.23
C PRO A 105 0.77 15.30 6.53
N ASP A 106 1.41 15.83 5.49
CA ASP A 106 0.86 16.89 4.62
C ASP A 106 -0.08 16.35 3.52
N ARG A 107 -0.40 15.04 3.59
CA ARG A 107 -1.24 14.27 2.67
C ARG A 107 -0.68 14.10 1.25
N ARG A 108 0.59 14.44 0.99
CA ARG A 108 1.24 14.00 -0.25
C ARG A 108 1.46 12.48 -0.22
N LEU A 109 1.28 11.83 -1.36
CA LEU A 109 1.54 10.41 -1.53
C LEU A 109 3.04 10.21 -1.74
N VAL A 110 3.60 9.15 -1.16
CA VAL A 110 4.99 8.72 -1.40
C VAL A 110 5.01 7.29 -1.91
N MET A 111 5.82 7.04 -2.93
CA MET A 111 5.92 5.75 -3.60
C MET A 111 7.38 5.33 -3.76
N THR A 112 7.64 4.03 -3.63
CA THR A 112 8.92 3.42 -4.03
C THR A 112 8.69 2.22 -4.94
N TYR A 113 9.62 1.99 -5.86
CA TYR A 113 9.66 0.88 -6.81
C TYR A 113 11.13 0.54 -7.12
N ALA A 114 11.43 -0.70 -7.51
CA ALA A 114 12.78 -1.08 -7.91
C ALA A 114 13.05 -0.75 -9.40
N SER A 115 14.26 -0.30 -9.75
CA SER A 115 14.78 -0.44 -11.13
C SER A 115 15.60 -1.74 -11.23
N PRO A 116 15.35 -2.59 -12.24
CA PRO A 116 15.95 -3.92 -12.34
C PRO A 116 17.32 -3.93 -13.04
N PHE A 117 17.72 -2.84 -13.70
CA PHE A 117 19.02 -2.72 -14.40
C PHE A 117 19.86 -1.54 -13.92
N ASP A 118 19.26 -0.48 -13.35
CA ASP A 118 20.02 0.64 -12.78
C ASP A 118 20.42 0.40 -11.32
N GLU A 119 19.95 -0.72 -10.72
CA GLU A 119 20.18 -1.13 -9.33
C GLU A 119 19.68 -0.13 -8.26
N ALA A 120 19.07 0.97 -8.69
CA ALA A 120 18.54 2.01 -7.82
C ALA A 120 17.14 1.66 -7.27
N LEU A 121 16.91 2.11 -6.05
CA LEU A 121 15.58 2.25 -5.49
C LEU A 121 14.98 3.56 -6.03
N GLY A 122 13.96 3.44 -6.88
CA GLY A 122 13.19 4.59 -7.34
C GLY A 122 12.26 5.10 -6.25
N PHE A 123 12.10 6.41 -6.20
CA PHE A 123 11.23 7.10 -5.26
C PHE A 123 10.44 8.21 -5.97
N ALA A 124 9.20 8.40 -5.56
CA ALA A 124 8.34 9.46 -6.09
C ALA A 124 7.46 10.06 -4.98
N VAL A 125 7.24 11.37 -5.07
CA VAL A 125 6.31 12.12 -4.20
C VAL A 125 5.26 12.79 -5.08
N SER A 126 4.00 12.77 -4.68
CA SER A 126 2.98 13.55 -5.39
C SER A 126 3.24 15.05 -5.22
N ASN A 127 3.00 15.83 -6.28
CA ASN A 127 3.25 17.27 -6.27
C ASN A 127 2.23 18.06 -5.43
N ALA A 128 1.09 17.45 -5.10
CA ALA A 128 0.04 18.04 -4.30
C ALA A 128 -0.56 17.05 -3.26
N PRO A 129 -1.12 17.55 -2.15
CA PRO A 129 -1.87 16.76 -1.18
C PRO A 129 -3.08 16.02 -1.80
N ALA A 130 -3.21 14.73 -1.51
CA ALA A 130 -4.33 13.88 -1.95
C ALA A 130 -4.66 13.96 -3.46
N ASP A 131 -3.61 14.10 -4.27
CA ASP A 131 -3.66 14.11 -5.73
C ASP A 131 -2.56 13.20 -6.29
N ALA A 132 -2.90 12.39 -7.28
CA ALA A 132 -2.01 11.45 -7.96
C ALA A 132 -1.72 11.85 -9.42
N SER A 133 -2.13 13.05 -9.85
CA SER A 133 -2.02 13.55 -11.23
C SER A 133 -0.59 13.90 -11.66
N ALA A 134 0.27 14.32 -10.72
CA ALA A 134 1.63 14.75 -11.01
C ALA A 134 2.60 14.37 -9.87
N TRP A 135 3.82 14.00 -10.25
CA TRP A 135 4.83 13.44 -9.34
C TRP A 135 6.20 14.05 -9.58
N THR A 136 6.98 14.18 -8.50
CA THR A 136 8.42 14.44 -8.53
C THR A 136 9.12 13.11 -8.31
N VAL A 137 9.99 12.71 -9.24
CA VAL A 137 10.67 11.40 -9.24
C VAL A 137 12.17 11.58 -8.98
N SER A 138 12.73 10.72 -8.14
CA SER A 138 14.16 10.66 -7.83
C SER A 138 14.62 9.21 -7.62
N ASN A 139 15.93 9.04 -7.44
CA ASN A 139 16.51 7.82 -6.91
C ASN A 139 16.89 8.03 -5.44
N VAL A 140 16.76 6.98 -4.66
CA VAL A 140 17.26 6.94 -3.28
C VAL A 140 18.74 6.61 -3.31
N ASP A 141 19.56 7.47 -2.71
CA ASP A 141 20.98 7.16 -2.51
C ASP A 141 21.11 6.12 -1.38
N ILE A 142 21.59 4.94 -1.75
CA ILE A 142 21.92 3.83 -0.85
C ILE A 142 23.41 3.47 -0.95
N GLY A 143 24.23 4.38 -1.49
CA GLY A 143 25.62 4.13 -1.85
C GLY A 143 25.77 3.12 -2.99
N ARG A 144 26.94 2.47 -3.08
CA ARG A 144 27.26 1.47 -4.12
C ARG A 144 26.68 0.08 -3.81
N VAL A 145 25.42 0.01 -3.39
CA VAL A 145 24.70 -1.25 -3.12
C VAL A 145 23.98 -1.70 -4.38
N ARG A 146 24.32 -2.88 -4.89
CA ARG A 146 23.72 -3.47 -6.10
C ARG A 146 22.64 -4.49 -5.72
N HIS A 147 21.85 -4.96 -6.69
CA HIS A 147 20.90 -6.06 -6.51
C HIS A 147 19.90 -5.89 -5.34
N VAL A 148 19.17 -4.77 -5.34
CA VAL A 148 18.07 -4.50 -4.40
C VAL A 148 16.74 -5.07 -4.87
N GLU A 149 15.94 -5.60 -3.94
CA GLU A 149 14.62 -6.16 -4.18
C GLU A 149 13.64 -5.85 -3.04
N TYR A 150 12.34 -6.09 -3.27
CA TYR A 150 11.28 -5.95 -2.26
C TYR A 150 11.24 -4.58 -1.55
N PRO A 151 11.27 -3.45 -2.27
CA PRO A 151 11.17 -2.14 -1.63
C PRO A 151 9.81 -1.98 -0.96
N ARG A 152 9.82 -1.54 0.29
CA ARG A 152 8.65 -1.27 1.14
C ARG A 152 8.79 0.10 1.79
N ILE A 153 7.89 1.01 1.48
CA ILE A 153 7.80 2.30 2.14
C ILE A 153 6.83 2.27 3.33
N LYS A 154 7.22 2.92 4.43
CA LYS A 154 6.36 3.28 5.56
C LYS A 154 6.63 4.73 5.98
N VAL A 155 5.59 5.46 6.37
CA VAL A 155 5.74 6.82 6.93
C VAL A 155 5.27 6.84 8.39
N ASP A 156 6.04 7.50 9.26
CA ASP A 156 5.65 7.70 10.66
C ASP A 156 4.84 8.99 10.88
N ARG A 157 4.32 9.17 12.10
CA ARG A 157 3.50 10.35 12.46
C ARG A 157 4.26 11.68 12.43
N ARG A 158 5.59 11.67 12.35
CA ARG A 158 6.45 12.86 12.24
C ARG A 158 6.78 13.18 10.78
N GLY A 159 6.37 12.34 9.83
CA GLY A 159 6.72 12.46 8.42
C GLY A 159 8.08 11.86 8.07
N CYS A 160 8.69 11.10 8.99
CA CYS A 160 9.89 10.33 8.65
C CYS A 160 9.49 9.15 7.76
N ILE A 161 10.10 9.09 6.58
CA ILE A 161 9.93 8.01 5.62
C ILE A 161 10.96 6.93 5.95
N TYR A 162 10.52 5.68 6.06
CA TYR A 162 11.37 4.50 6.16
C TYR A 162 11.19 3.66 4.90
N LEU A 163 12.28 3.41 4.18
CA LEU A 163 12.30 2.55 3.00
C LEU A 163 13.11 1.28 3.33
N PHE A 164 12.40 0.17 3.50
CA PHE A 164 12.99 -1.15 3.72
C PHE A 164 13.20 -1.88 2.40
N TYR A 165 14.32 -2.58 2.26
CA TYR A 165 14.65 -3.36 1.06
C TYR A 165 15.50 -4.58 1.40
N ILE A 166 15.57 -5.53 0.46
CA ILE A 166 16.48 -6.67 0.51
C ILE A 166 17.67 -6.35 -0.40
N HIS A 167 18.88 -6.46 0.13
CA HIS A 167 20.13 -6.50 -0.63
C HIS A 167 20.58 -7.96 -0.78
N LYS A 168 21.01 -8.33 -2.00
CA LYS A 168 21.72 -9.58 -2.30
C LYS A 168 23.20 -9.28 -2.58
N PRO A 169 24.11 -9.53 -1.62
CA PRO A 169 25.54 -9.23 -1.79
C PRO A 169 26.24 -10.12 -2.84
N ASP A 170 25.61 -11.23 -3.22
CA ASP A 170 26.02 -12.12 -4.31
C ASP A 170 24.76 -12.51 -5.08
N SER A 171 24.76 -12.28 -6.40
CA SER A 171 23.63 -12.55 -7.29
C SER A 171 23.33 -14.04 -7.47
N ASN A 172 24.33 -14.91 -7.26
CA ASN A 172 24.22 -16.36 -7.35
C ASN A 172 23.79 -16.99 -6.00
N ALA A 173 24.09 -16.34 -4.87
CA ALA A 173 23.74 -16.84 -3.54
C ALA A 173 22.26 -16.56 -3.19
N ALA A 174 21.33 -17.35 -3.74
CA ALA A 174 19.89 -17.24 -3.49
C ALA A 174 19.48 -17.24 -2.00
N HIS A 175 20.37 -17.73 -1.13
CA HIS A 175 20.24 -17.92 0.31
C HIS A 175 20.71 -16.72 1.15
N LYS A 176 21.60 -15.87 0.63
CA LYS A 176 22.12 -14.68 1.35
C LYS A 176 21.22 -13.48 1.08
N ARG A 177 20.47 -13.06 2.10
CA ARG A 177 19.54 -11.92 2.00
C ARG A 177 19.68 -11.03 3.22
N TRP A 178 20.12 -9.81 2.98
CA TRP A 178 20.30 -8.82 4.02
C TRP A 178 19.20 -7.78 3.90
N TYR A 179 18.43 -7.60 4.97
CA TYR A 179 17.34 -6.64 5.03
C TYR A 179 17.91 -5.34 5.57
N TYR A 180 17.77 -4.26 4.81
CA TYR A 180 18.19 -2.93 5.17
C TYR A 180 17.00 -1.99 5.27
N TYR A 181 17.20 -0.85 5.92
CA TYR A 181 16.41 0.33 5.67
C TYR A 181 17.30 1.56 5.48
N VAL A 182 16.79 2.52 4.74
CA VAL A 182 17.19 3.93 4.82
C VAL A 182 16.00 4.76 5.29
N LYS A 183 16.27 5.92 5.87
CA LYS A 183 15.22 6.87 6.24
C LYS A 183 15.44 8.25 5.65
N SER A 184 14.35 8.99 5.49
CA SER A 184 14.37 10.42 5.17
C SER A 184 13.53 11.19 6.19
N GLU A 185 14.00 12.37 6.59
CA GLU A 185 13.31 13.29 7.51
C GLU A 185 12.83 14.56 6.79
N ASP A 186 13.02 14.65 5.46
CA ASP A 186 12.79 15.84 4.63
C ASP A 186 11.96 15.54 3.36
N SER A 187 10.96 14.65 3.49
CA SER A 187 10.08 14.21 2.40
C SER A 187 10.78 13.47 1.24
N GLY A 188 11.94 12.86 1.49
CA GLY A 188 12.72 12.09 0.51
C GLY A 188 13.68 12.91 -0.33
N THR A 189 14.02 14.12 0.13
CA THR A 189 15.02 14.99 -0.51
C THR A 189 16.44 14.50 -0.21
N THR A 190 16.69 14.05 1.02
CA THR A 190 17.91 13.36 1.46
C THR A 190 17.57 12.06 2.19
N TRP A 191 18.55 11.17 2.25
CA TRP A 191 18.41 9.84 2.83
C TRP A 191 19.59 9.53 3.75
N SER A 192 19.35 8.76 4.81
CA SER A 192 20.40 8.24 5.69
C SER A 192 21.24 7.18 5.00
N ASP A 193 22.42 6.91 5.55
CA ASP A 193 23.14 5.67 5.26
C ASP A 193 22.25 4.43 5.51
N PRO A 194 22.46 3.32 4.75
CA PRO A 194 21.79 2.05 5.00
C PRO A 194 22.05 1.46 6.38
N VAL A 195 20.98 1.13 7.09
CA VAL A 195 21.02 0.44 8.38
C VAL A 195 20.55 -1.00 8.22
N LEU A 196 21.36 -1.96 8.66
CA LEU A 196 21.05 -3.39 8.62
C LEU A 196 19.96 -3.74 9.66
N CYS A 197 18.81 -4.23 9.20
CA CYS A 197 17.74 -4.77 10.05
C CYS A 197 18.01 -6.23 10.48
N LEU A 198 18.34 -7.06 9.49
CA LEU A 198 18.40 -8.51 9.63
C LEU A 198 19.33 -9.10 8.56
N GLN A 199 20.34 -9.84 9.01
CA GLN A 199 21.19 -10.65 8.16
C GLN A 199 20.64 -12.08 8.15
N ARG A 200 20.06 -12.51 7.02
CA ARG A 200 19.73 -13.92 6.80
C ARG A 200 20.85 -14.57 6.01
N GLU A 201 21.64 -15.35 6.73
CA GLU A 201 22.52 -16.36 6.18
C GLU A 201 21.90 -17.71 6.55
N LEU A 202 21.61 -18.50 5.53
CA LEU A 202 21.41 -19.93 5.71
C LEU A 202 22.76 -20.55 5.37
N ASP A 203 23.30 -21.36 6.27
CA ASP A 203 24.28 -22.35 5.87
C ASP A 203 23.66 -23.20 4.76
N ASP A 204 24.41 -23.45 3.69
CA ASP A 204 23.92 -24.32 2.61
C ASP A 204 23.81 -25.75 3.17
N PRO A 205 22.61 -26.37 3.21
CA PRO A 205 22.48 -27.75 3.66
C PRO A 205 23.12 -28.76 2.69
N TYR A 206 23.65 -28.31 1.53
CA TYR A 206 24.29 -29.15 0.51
C TYR A 206 25.79 -28.86 0.28
N GLY A 207 26.31 -27.71 0.72
CA GLY A 207 27.75 -27.37 0.70
C GLY A 207 28.26 -26.69 -0.58
#